data_AF-Q2L1P0-F1
#
_entry.id   AF-Q2L1P0-F1
#
_cell.length_a   1.000
_cell.length_b   1.000
_cell.length_c   1.000
_cell.angle_alpha   90.00
_cell.angle_beta   90.00
_cell.angle_gamma   90.00
#
_symmetry.space_group_name_H-M   'P 1'
#
loop_
_entity.id
_entity.type
_entity.pdbx_description
1 polymer ?
#
loop_
_entity_poly.entity_id
_entity_poly.type
_entity_poly.pdbx_seq_one_letter_code
_entity_poly.pdbx_strand_id
1 'polypeptide(L)'
;MPSYLLRHHDRHGLPGYLPGTMESSQWFEQLDCGNVFRNAFSADCWILQNNQRPVRQAGYYASDVVLQQYALMSTRHGFAGCPPRQLRLQTVVNGSALRLLGCPGVRLSDFLSDCELGRFTARVLQGAGLVADGMEWRPDQRDLLLWLSVRP
;
A
#
# COMPACT_ATOMS: atom_id res chain seq x y z
N MET A 1 27.71 11.77 -0.67
CA MET A 1 26.24 11.73 -0.82
C MET A 1 25.91 10.37 -1.41
N PRO A 2 25.15 9.48 -0.74
CA PRO A 2 24.71 8.26 -1.39
C PRO A 2 23.83 8.67 -2.57
N SER A 3 24.20 8.27 -3.78
CA SER A 3 23.40 8.47 -4.98
C SER A 3 22.22 7.52 -4.93
N TYR A 4 21.07 7.99 -4.48
CA TYR A 4 19.83 7.21 -4.53
C TYR A 4 19.06 7.60 -5.79
N LEU A 5 18.93 6.65 -6.72
CA LEU A 5 17.99 6.80 -7.83
C LEU A 5 16.69 6.13 -7.41
N LEU A 6 15.72 6.93 -6.95
CA LEU A 6 14.34 6.45 -6.82
C LEU A 6 13.82 6.25 -8.24
N ARG A 7 13.72 4.99 -8.66
CA ARG A 7 13.22 4.65 -10.00
C ARG A 7 11.72 4.45 -9.91
N HIS A 8 11.00 5.10 -10.82
CA HIS A 8 9.57 4.93 -10.99
C HIS A 8 9.29 4.24 -12.31
N HIS A 9 8.64 3.10 -12.25
CA HIS A 9 8.21 2.36 -13.43
C HIS A 9 6.69 2.30 -13.43
N ASP A 10 6.08 2.95 -14.41
CA ASP A 10 4.71 2.61 -14.77
C ASP A 10 4.75 1.26 -15.48
N ARG A 11 4.02 0.30 -14.91
CA ARG A 11 3.95 -1.08 -15.36
C ARG A 11 2.59 -1.38 -16.00
N HIS A 12 1.78 -0.35 -16.28
CA HIS A 12 0.48 -0.49 -16.93
C HIS A 12 0.61 -1.33 -18.22
N GLY A 13 -0.23 -2.36 -18.33
CA GLY A 13 -0.30 -3.23 -19.52
C GLY A 13 0.81 -4.29 -19.60
N LEU A 14 1.74 -4.36 -18.65
CA LEU A 14 2.71 -5.46 -18.61
C LEU A 14 2.08 -6.74 -18.06
N PRO A 15 2.46 -7.93 -18.56
CA PRO A 15 1.95 -9.20 -18.04
C PRO A 15 2.15 -9.34 -16.53
N GLY A 16 1.07 -9.64 -15.79
CA GLY A 16 1.09 -9.78 -14.34
C GLY A 16 0.99 -8.46 -13.55
N TYR A 17 0.82 -7.32 -14.22
CA TYR A 17 0.61 -6.01 -13.60
C TYR A 17 -0.82 -5.51 -13.88
N LEU A 18 -1.38 -4.78 -12.93
CA LEU A 18 -2.74 -4.24 -13.05
C LEU A 18 -2.69 -2.88 -13.77
N PRO A 19 -3.81 -2.43 -14.35
CA PRO A 19 -3.94 -1.05 -14.79
C PRO A 19 -3.61 -0.07 -13.66
N GLY A 20 -2.76 0.91 -13.95
CA GLY A 20 -2.34 1.93 -12.99
C GLY A 20 -1.30 1.45 -11.98
N THR A 21 -0.64 0.31 -12.24
CA THR A 21 0.47 -0.16 -11.40
C THR A 21 1.72 0.70 -11.58
N MET A 22 2.22 1.19 -10.45
CA MET A 22 3.49 1.87 -10.34
C MET A 22 4.42 1.10 -9.40
N GLU A 23 5.68 0.94 -9.83
CA GLU A 23 6.75 0.39 -9.02
C GLU A 23 7.78 1.48 -8.71
N SER A 24 8.09 1.67 -7.43
CA SER A 24 9.14 2.52 -6.93
C SER A 24 10.22 1.67 -6.26
N SER A 25 11.48 1.85 -6.63
CA SER A 25 12.60 1.14 -5.99
C SER A 25 13.74 2.08 -5.64
N GLN A 26 14.36 1.85 -4.49
CA GLN A 26 15.60 2.51 -4.08
C GLN A 26 16.61 1.46 -3.66
N TRP A 27 17.77 1.44 -4.33
CA TRP A 27 18.87 0.53 -4.02
C TRP A 27 19.92 1.20 -3.14
N PHE A 28 20.46 0.45 -2.17
CA PHE A 28 21.49 0.91 -1.24
C PHE A 28 22.73 0.02 -1.41
N GLU A 29 23.69 0.46 -2.23
CA GLU A 29 24.88 -0.32 -2.60
C GLU A 29 25.66 -0.83 -1.38
N GLN A 30 25.79 0.00 -0.33
CA GLN A 30 26.51 -0.34 0.90
C GLN A 30 25.87 -1.48 1.70
N LEU A 31 24.57 -1.73 1.50
CA LEU A 31 23.80 -2.73 2.23
C LEU A 31 23.39 -3.92 1.34
N ASP A 32 23.76 -3.89 0.06
CA ASP A 32 23.37 -4.88 -0.96
C ASP A 32 21.86 -5.22 -0.91
N CYS A 33 21.03 -4.20 -0.66
CA CYS A 33 19.58 -4.37 -0.56
C CYS A 33 18.83 -3.11 -1.02
N GLY A 34 17.52 -3.23 -1.19
CA GLY A 34 16.69 -2.14 -1.67
C GLY A 34 15.30 -2.13 -1.05
N ASN A 35 14.74 -0.93 -0.97
CA ASN A 35 13.33 -0.74 -0.70
C ASN A 35 12.56 -0.85 -2.03
N VAL A 36 11.44 -1.58 -2.02
CA VAL A 36 10.63 -1.84 -3.23
C VAL A 36 9.15 -1.69 -2.89
N PHE A 37 8.45 -0.89 -3.69
CA PHE A 37 7.05 -0.55 -3.53
C PHE A 37 6.32 -0.73 -4.85
N ARG A 38 5.31 -1.58 -4.90
CA ARG A 38 4.48 -1.86 -6.07
C ARG A 38 3.02 -1.77 -5.68
N ASN A 39 2.31 -0.81 -6.26
CA ASN A 39 0.92 -0.55 -5.95
C ASN A 39 0.18 -0.17 -7.23
N ALA A 40 -1.12 -0.46 -7.31
CA ALA A 40 -1.98 -0.09 -8.42
C ALA A 40 -3.08 0.87 -7.96
N PHE A 41 -3.36 1.89 -8.76
CA PHE A 41 -4.31 2.94 -8.40
C PHE A 41 -5.32 3.18 -9.53
N SER A 42 -6.58 3.23 -9.16
CA SER A 42 -7.68 3.75 -9.97
C SER A 42 -8.55 4.72 -9.15
N ALA A 43 -9.55 5.33 -9.79
CA ALA A 43 -10.52 6.19 -9.12
C ALA A 43 -11.33 5.46 -8.04
N ASP A 44 -11.54 4.15 -8.18
CA ASP A 44 -12.40 3.37 -7.30
C ASP A 44 -11.63 2.52 -6.28
N CYS A 45 -10.43 2.07 -6.63
CA CYS A 45 -9.72 1.06 -5.85
C CYS A 45 -8.21 1.30 -5.83
N TRP A 46 -7.63 1.17 -4.64
CA TRP A 46 -6.19 1.09 -4.45
C TRP A 46 -5.80 -0.35 -4.12
N ILE A 47 -4.76 -0.86 -4.76
CA ILE A 47 -4.26 -2.22 -4.53
C ILE A 47 -2.80 -2.12 -4.10
N LEU A 48 -2.54 -2.45 -2.84
CA LEU A 48 -1.20 -2.46 -2.28
C LEU A 48 -0.60 -3.85 -2.43
N GLN A 49 0.34 -4.02 -3.37
CA GLN A 49 0.78 -5.35 -3.83
C GLN A 49 2.08 -5.80 -3.16
N ASN A 50 3.06 -4.90 -3.06
CA ASN A 50 4.33 -5.18 -2.39
C ASN A 50 4.89 -3.89 -1.82
N ASN A 51 5.13 -3.82 -0.51
CA ASN A 51 5.64 -2.62 0.15
C ASN A 51 6.76 -2.98 1.13
N GLN A 52 7.90 -3.40 0.57
CA GLN A 52 9.06 -3.85 1.31
C GLN A 52 10.01 -2.68 1.60
N ARG A 53 10.27 -2.46 2.90
CA ARG A 53 11.19 -1.42 3.37
C ARG A 53 12.22 -2.00 4.36
N PRO A 54 13.14 -2.87 3.90
CA PRO A 54 14.21 -3.39 4.75
C PRO A 54 15.13 -2.28 5.28
N VAL A 55 15.40 -1.24 4.49
CA VAL A 55 16.23 -0.10 4.90
C VAL A 55 15.36 0.96 5.54
N ARG A 56 15.24 0.91 6.88
CA ARG A 56 14.36 1.79 7.65
C ARG A 56 14.90 3.23 7.77
N GLN A 57 16.21 3.43 7.71
CA GLN A 57 16.87 4.76 7.82
C GLN A 57 16.82 5.59 6.52
N ALA A 58 16.03 5.17 5.53
CA ALA A 58 15.95 5.83 4.22
C ALA A 58 15.34 7.26 4.21
N GLY A 59 14.92 7.78 5.36
CA GLY A 59 14.36 9.14 5.49
C GLY A 59 12.89 9.29 5.12
N TYR A 60 12.18 8.19 4.85
CA TYR A 60 10.74 8.18 4.54
C TYR A 60 10.05 6.93 5.09
N TYR A 61 8.72 7.00 5.19
CA TYR A 61 7.85 5.86 5.47
C TYR A 61 7.32 5.21 4.20
N ALA A 62 6.94 3.93 4.29
CA ALA A 62 6.30 3.23 3.17
C ALA A 62 4.98 3.92 2.77
N SER A 63 4.27 4.50 3.73
CA SER A 63 3.04 5.27 3.49
C SER A 63 3.30 6.48 2.58
N ASP A 64 4.43 7.15 2.76
CA ASP A 64 4.80 8.34 1.99
C ASP A 64 4.98 7.95 0.52
N VAL A 65 5.57 6.78 0.27
CA VAL A 65 5.73 6.25 -1.10
C VAL A 65 4.38 5.91 -1.72
N VAL A 66 3.46 5.28 -1.00
CA VAL A 66 2.10 4.99 -1.51
C VAL A 66 1.38 6.28 -1.89
N LEU A 67 1.41 7.30 -1.03
CA LEU A 67 0.77 8.59 -1.28
C LEU A 67 1.39 9.32 -2.47
N GLN A 68 2.73 9.28 -2.59
CA GLN A 68 3.42 9.84 -3.74
C GLN A 68 3.06 9.11 -5.05
N GLN A 69 2.99 7.77 -5.02
CA GLN A 69 2.60 6.99 -6.19
C GLN A 69 1.15 7.28 -6.60
N TYR A 70 0.23 7.39 -5.64
CA TYR A 70 -1.13 7.83 -5.91
C TYR A 70 -1.18 9.22 -6.55
N ALA A 71 -0.43 10.20 -6.01
CA ALA A 71 -0.39 11.55 -6.58
C ALA A 71 0.05 11.53 -8.04
N LEU A 72 1.11 10.77 -8.37
CA LEU A 72 1.61 10.64 -9.74
C LEU A 72 0.61 9.92 -10.67
N MET A 73 0.05 8.79 -10.24
CA MET A 73 -0.87 8.00 -11.06
C MET A 73 -2.22 8.68 -11.26
N SER A 74 -2.77 9.31 -10.23
CA SER A 74 -4.06 9.98 -10.31
C SER A 74 -4.02 11.19 -11.24
N THR A 75 -2.95 11.99 -11.23
CA THR A 75 -2.74 13.05 -12.21
C THR A 75 -2.58 12.48 -13.62
N ARG A 76 -1.74 11.46 -13.80
CA ARG A 76 -1.45 10.87 -15.11
C ARG A 76 -2.68 10.26 -15.78
N HIS A 77 -3.58 9.67 -15.00
CA HIS A 77 -4.74 8.94 -15.49
C HIS A 77 -6.07 9.70 -15.30
N GLY A 78 -6.03 10.97 -14.87
CA GLY A 78 -7.20 11.84 -14.85
C GLY A 78 -8.19 11.60 -13.70
N PHE A 79 -7.75 11.02 -12.58
CA PHE A 79 -8.57 10.79 -11.38
C PHE A 79 -8.01 11.49 -10.13
N ALA A 80 -7.19 12.52 -10.31
CA ALA A 80 -6.70 13.34 -9.21
C ALA A 80 -7.88 13.93 -8.40
N GLY A 81 -7.84 13.77 -7.08
CA GLY A 81 -8.90 14.21 -6.18
C GLY A 81 -10.10 13.27 -6.06
N CYS A 82 -10.11 12.12 -6.76
CA CYS A 82 -11.13 11.09 -6.60
C CYS A 82 -10.75 10.15 -5.44
N PRO A 83 -11.45 10.19 -4.30
CA PRO A 83 -11.18 9.26 -3.21
C PRO A 83 -11.60 7.84 -3.62
N PRO A 84 -10.74 6.82 -3.42
CA PRO A 84 -11.13 5.45 -3.68
C PRO A 84 -12.21 5.01 -2.69
N ARG A 85 -13.06 4.08 -3.12
CA ARG A 85 -14.05 3.42 -2.24
C ARG A 85 -13.48 2.16 -1.60
N GLN A 86 -12.38 1.64 -2.11
CA GLN A 86 -11.78 0.39 -1.66
C GLN A 86 -10.26 0.45 -1.60
N LEU A 87 -9.70 -0.24 -0.61
CA LEU A 87 -8.28 -0.55 -0.56
C LEU A 87 -8.09 -2.06 -0.35
N ARG A 88 -7.33 -2.68 -1.23
CA ARG A 88 -6.97 -4.11 -1.15
C ARG A 88 -5.50 -4.24 -0.79
N LEU A 89 -5.21 -4.89 0.33
CA LEU A 89 -3.87 -5.40 0.64
C LEU A 89 -3.74 -6.77 0.00
N GLN A 90 -2.93 -6.86 -1.06
CA GLN A 90 -2.81 -8.06 -1.86
C GLN A 90 -1.66 -8.96 -1.37
N THR A 91 -1.88 -10.27 -1.36
CA THR A 91 -0.86 -11.29 -1.01
C THR A 91 -0.19 -10.98 0.33
N VAL A 92 -0.99 -10.85 1.38
CA VAL A 92 -0.51 -10.60 2.74
C VAL A 92 0.37 -11.77 3.19
N VAL A 93 1.64 -11.46 3.48
CA VAL A 93 2.64 -12.43 3.97
C VAL A 93 3.17 -12.10 5.37
N ASN A 94 2.76 -10.96 5.96
CA ASN A 94 3.22 -10.58 7.29
C ASN A 94 2.62 -11.52 8.33
N GLY A 95 3.47 -12.30 9.01
CA GLY A 95 3.02 -13.32 9.96
C GLY A 95 2.19 -12.77 11.13
N SER A 96 2.48 -11.55 11.60
CA SER A 96 1.67 -10.91 12.66
C SER A 96 0.27 -10.54 12.16
N ALA A 97 0.17 -10.02 10.93
CA ALA A 97 -1.11 -9.71 10.31
C ALA A 97 -1.90 -10.98 10.01
N LEU A 98 -1.27 -12.03 9.47
CA LEU A 98 -1.92 -13.32 9.18
C LEU A 98 -2.46 -13.98 10.45
N ARG A 99 -1.70 -13.91 11.56
CA ARG A 99 -2.16 -14.43 12.86
C ARG A 99 -3.39 -13.68 13.34
N LEU A 100 -3.38 -12.35 13.26
CA LEU A 100 -4.49 -11.50 13.68
C LEU A 100 -5.73 -11.71 12.80
N LEU A 101 -5.56 -11.73 11.48
CA LEU A 101 -6.64 -11.91 10.51
C LEU A 101 -7.23 -13.34 10.52
N GLY A 102 -6.45 -14.32 10.98
CA GLY A 102 -6.92 -15.69 11.19
C GLY A 102 -7.79 -15.86 12.45
N CYS A 103 -7.85 -14.88 13.34
CA CYS A 103 -8.71 -14.93 14.51
C CYS A 103 -10.17 -14.62 14.13
N PRO A 104 -11.14 -15.49 14.47
CA PRO A 104 -12.55 -15.20 14.28
C PRO A 104 -12.96 -13.91 15.00
N GLY A 105 -13.73 -13.06 14.32
CA GLY A 105 -14.26 -11.83 14.91
C GLY A 105 -13.25 -10.70 15.11
N VAL A 106 -12.06 -10.78 14.48
CA VAL A 106 -11.10 -9.67 14.46
C VAL A 106 -11.79 -8.38 13.99
N ARG A 107 -11.64 -7.29 14.75
CA ARG A 107 -12.25 -6.00 14.41
C ARG A 107 -11.29 -5.17 13.58
N LEU A 108 -11.85 -4.28 12.76
CA LEU A 108 -11.07 -3.33 11.97
C LEU A 108 -10.15 -2.47 12.84
N SER A 109 -10.64 -2.03 14.01
CA SER A 109 -9.83 -1.28 14.98
C SER A 109 -8.57 -2.04 15.39
N ASP A 110 -8.73 -3.32 15.72
CA ASP A 110 -7.65 -4.18 16.21
C ASP A 110 -6.64 -4.42 15.09
N PHE A 111 -7.11 -4.66 13.86
CA PHE A 111 -6.24 -4.74 12.69
C PHE A 111 -5.37 -3.47 12.56
N LEU A 112 -6.00 -2.30 12.53
CA LEU A 112 -5.34 -1.01 12.29
C LEU A 112 -4.35 -0.61 13.41
N SER A 113 -4.57 -1.04 14.66
CA SER A 113 -3.69 -0.71 15.79
C SER A 113 -2.60 -1.75 16.06
N ASP A 114 -2.92 -3.05 15.94
CA ASP A 114 -2.16 -4.08 16.66
C ASP A 114 -1.04 -4.71 15.82
N CYS A 115 -1.11 -4.63 14.49
CA CYS A 115 -0.07 -5.19 13.61
C CYS A 115 0.65 -4.12 12.77
N GLU A 116 1.89 -4.42 12.34
CA GLU A 116 2.69 -3.48 11.52
C GLU A 116 1.99 -3.11 10.21
N LEU A 117 1.35 -4.10 9.56
CA LEU A 117 0.62 -3.89 8.32
C LEU A 117 -0.60 -2.97 8.52
N GLY A 118 -1.32 -3.16 9.63
CA GLY A 118 -2.45 -2.32 9.99
C GLY A 118 -2.04 -0.90 10.32
N ARG A 119 -0.97 -0.69 11.09
CA ARG A 119 -0.42 0.65 11.37
C ARG A 119 0.08 1.36 10.11
N PHE A 120 0.71 0.62 9.20
CA PHE A 120 1.05 1.14 7.88
C PHE A 120 -0.20 1.58 7.11
N THR A 121 -1.23 0.73 7.10
CA THR A 121 -2.50 1.00 6.42
C THR A 121 -3.20 2.22 7.03
N ALA A 122 -3.25 2.33 8.36
CA ALA A 122 -3.79 3.48 9.06
C ALA A 122 -3.10 4.79 8.68
N ARG A 123 -1.76 4.78 8.51
CA ARG A 123 -1.00 5.95 8.06
C ARG A 123 -1.30 6.32 6.61
N VAL A 124 -1.47 5.34 5.72
CA VAL A 124 -1.90 5.58 4.34
C VAL A 124 -3.27 6.24 4.33
N LEU A 125 -4.25 5.67 5.06
CA LEU A 125 -5.60 6.23 5.14
C LEU A 125 -5.59 7.65 5.72
N GLN A 126 -4.86 7.87 6.82
CA GLN A 126 -4.72 9.19 7.44
C GLN A 126 -4.12 10.21 6.47
N GLY A 127 -3.02 9.88 5.79
CA GLY A 127 -2.37 10.77 4.85
C GLY A 127 -3.19 11.06 3.59
N ALA A 128 -4.12 10.17 3.25
CA ALA A 128 -5.07 10.35 2.16
C ALA A 128 -6.38 11.05 2.56
N GLY A 129 -6.58 11.36 3.85
CA GLY A 129 -7.86 11.90 4.35
C GLY A 129 -9.01 10.89 4.30
N LEU A 130 -8.71 9.60 4.39
CA LEU A 130 -9.67 8.50 4.31
C LEU A 130 -9.86 7.83 5.67
N VAL A 131 -11.01 7.18 5.84
CA VAL A 131 -11.30 6.24 6.93
C VAL A 131 -11.77 4.91 6.35
N ALA A 132 -11.58 3.84 7.11
CA ALA A 132 -12.10 2.53 6.74
C ALA A 132 -13.37 2.25 7.55
N ASP A 133 -14.44 1.83 6.86
CA ASP A 133 -15.76 1.57 7.45
C ASP A 133 -15.96 0.08 7.75
N GLY A 134 -15.17 -0.77 7.11
CA GLY A 134 -15.23 -2.22 7.30
C GLY A 134 -14.04 -2.92 6.66
N MET A 135 -13.95 -4.23 6.90
CA MET A 135 -12.94 -5.09 6.29
C MET A 135 -13.45 -6.50 6.01
N GLU A 136 -12.83 -7.15 5.03
CA GLU A 136 -13.06 -8.55 4.68
C GLU A 136 -11.72 -9.24 4.46
N TRP A 137 -11.45 -10.28 5.26
CA TRP A 137 -10.31 -11.15 5.08
C TRP A 137 -10.66 -12.31 4.15
N ARG A 138 -9.88 -12.50 3.07
CA ARG A 138 -10.03 -13.55 2.07
C ARG A 138 -8.85 -14.51 2.16
N PRO A 139 -8.92 -15.56 3.00
CA PRO A 139 -7.77 -16.42 3.31
C PRO A 139 -7.21 -17.14 2.09
N ASP A 140 -8.06 -17.60 1.15
CA ASP A 140 -7.64 -18.35 -0.03
C ASP A 140 -6.74 -17.53 -0.97
N GLN A 141 -6.98 -16.23 -1.03
CA GLN A 141 -6.19 -15.28 -1.84
C GLN A 141 -5.11 -14.58 -1.02
N ARG A 142 -5.16 -14.72 0.31
CA ARG A 142 -4.40 -13.96 1.29
C ARG A 142 -4.58 -12.44 1.14
N ASP A 143 -5.82 -12.02 0.88
CA ASP A 143 -6.13 -10.62 0.64
C ASP A 143 -6.98 -10.02 1.74
N LEU A 144 -6.69 -8.77 2.11
CA LEU A 144 -7.56 -7.97 2.96
C LEU A 144 -8.19 -6.86 2.13
N LEU A 145 -9.51 -6.81 2.08
CA LEU A 145 -10.27 -5.72 1.48
C LEU A 145 -10.75 -4.78 2.58
N LEU A 146 -10.63 -3.48 2.35
CA LEU A 146 -11.19 -2.42 3.17
C LEU A 146 -12.17 -1.59 2.35
N TRP A 147 -13.33 -1.26 2.93
CA TRP A 147 -14.25 -0.27 2.37
C TRP A 147 -13.95 1.09 2.99
N LEU A 148 -13.90 2.12 2.14
CA LEU A 148 -13.39 3.43 2.49
C LEU A 148 -14.43 4.53 2.29
N SER A 149 -14.36 5.54 3.15
CA SER A 149 -15.06 6.81 3.02
C SER A 149 -14.10 7.98 3.30
N VAL A 150 -14.51 9.18 2.88
CA VAL A 150 -13.77 10.41 3.16
C VAL A 150 -13.97 10.75 4.63
N ARG A 151 -12.88 11.15 5.31
CA ARG A 151 -12.98 11.63 6.69
C ARG A 151 -13.88 12.88 6.73
N PRO A 152 -14.89 12.93 7.62
CA PRO A 152 -15.74 14.10 7.78
C PRO A 152 -14.97 15.34 8.25
#